data_AF-A0A1F3IJL5-F1
#
_entry.id   AF-A0A1F3IJL5-F1
#
_cell.length_a   1.000
_cell.length_b   1.000
_cell.length_c   1.000
_cell.angle_alpha   90.00
_cell.angle_beta   90.00
_cell.angle_gamma   90.00
#
_symmetry.space_group_name_H-M   'P 1'
#
loop_
_entity.id
_entity.type
_entity.pdbx_description
1 polymer ?
#
loop_
_entity_poly.entity_id
_entity_poly.type
_entity_poly.pdbx_seq_one_letter_code
_entity_poly.pdbx_strand_id
1 'polypeptide(L)'
;MKTLLSTVLATIIMMFLPFTNFAQAPVLGTAADFVLFSTDGAVSNSGISQITGNVGTNIGSNTAFGNVNGQMHSQDLVTAQCSTDVQALYSELNSATPTLFPSPLLGNGATLTPGVYSISAAATLNLNLILDAQNNANAIFIFQINGPLSTGAGSKVILINGAQACNVFWKVEGLVSMAAGSTMRGTIIANNAAIEMNSGDTLEGRAIAIIGAITVDGVLAYTPIGCGSPVLTGPVAPELGVAACYAVFSSNGPVTNTGVSFITGDVGTNVGLTSGFDALNVDGVIHPIPDISTAEAAASLLVAYNNVNTYPEDIELLYPAQFGRNLVLTPHTYVMNGAVTFTDSLYLNAQGNADAVFVIKIYGAVTTSTYAKVLLINGTQAKNVYWMVNGSFDLNEYSIFNGTIIGNTSAISINSLATVNGRALTTGGAVTTAAITAVASPIPGDCATVGTEDIDVANGTSPVSIYPNPFSSKTYITINNQVLINNAEVRIFNILGTEIKRISILEQSTMVSLSEMQNGVYFYSVISDNQVIQNGKLILQ
;
A
#
# COMPACT_ATOMS: atom_id res chain seq x y z
N MET A 1 -24.96 -56.98 -37.76
CA MET A 1 -26.16 -56.21 -37.35
C MET A 1 -25.97 -55.50 -35.99
N LYS A 2 -25.51 -56.18 -34.93
CA LYS A 2 -25.30 -55.55 -33.60
C LYS A 2 -24.25 -54.42 -33.59
N THR A 3 -23.16 -54.56 -34.34
CA THR A 3 -22.11 -53.54 -34.47
C THR A 3 -22.56 -52.29 -35.24
N LEU A 4 -23.39 -52.47 -36.28
CA LEU A 4 -23.94 -51.36 -37.08
C LEU A 4 -24.97 -50.54 -36.30
N LEU A 5 -25.76 -51.20 -35.43
CA LEU A 5 -26.75 -50.53 -34.59
C LEU A 5 -26.08 -49.72 -33.47
N SER A 6 -24.97 -50.23 -32.91
CA SER A 6 -24.17 -49.52 -31.90
C SER A 6 -23.51 -48.26 -32.45
N THR A 7 -23.00 -48.31 -33.69
CA THR A 7 -22.37 -47.14 -34.31
C THR A 7 -23.39 -46.07 -34.66
N VAL A 8 -24.54 -46.45 -35.23
CA VAL A 8 -25.62 -45.50 -35.58
C VAL A 8 -26.22 -44.83 -34.33
N LEU A 9 -26.39 -45.58 -33.24
CA LEU A 9 -26.91 -45.02 -31.98
C LEU A 9 -25.92 -44.03 -31.32
N ALA A 10 -24.61 -44.30 -31.41
CA ALA A 10 -23.58 -43.40 -30.90
C ALA A 10 -23.50 -42.08 -31.71
N THR A 11 -23.66 -42.12 -33.04
CA THR A 11 -23.69 -40.90 -33.86
C THR A 11 -24.93 -40.05 -33.61
N ILE A 12 -26.09 -40.67 -33.41
CA ILE A 12 -27.34 -39.96 -33.08
C ILE A 12 -27.21 -39.28 -31.71
N ILE A 13 -26.65 -39.97 -30.71
CA ILE A 13 -26.41 -39.37 -29.38
C ILE A 13 -25.43 -38.19 -29.46
N MET A 14 -24.38 -38.26 -30.28
CA MET A 14 -23.49 -37.11 -30.50
C MET A 14 -24.17 -35.93 -31.21
N MET A 15 -25.14 -36.17 -32.10
CA MET A 15 -25.92 -35.11 -32.77
C MET A 15 -26.94 -34.42 -31.85
N PHE A 16 -27.34 -35.06 -30.75
CA PHE A 16 -28.30 -34.52 -29.77
C PHE A 16 -27.63 -33.99 -28.48
N LEU A 17 -26.29 -34.03 -28.38
CA LEU A 17 -25.57 -33.32 -27.31
C LEU A 17 -25.56 -31.82 -27.65
N PRO A 18 -26.03 -30.93 -26.75
CA PRO A 18 -25.89 -29.50 -26.97
C PRO A 18 -24.41 -29.14 -27.09
N PHE A 19 -24.01 -28.53 -28.21
CA PHE A 19 -22.70 -27.91 -28.34
C PHE A 19 -22.64 -26.71 -27.39
N THR A 20 -22.16 -26.92 -26.17
CA THR A 20 -21.77 -25.82 -25.29
C THR A 20 -20.44 -25.27 -25.79
N ASN A 21 -20.48 -24.37 -26.77
CA ASN A 21 -19.34 -23.53 -27.08
C ASN A 21 -19.17 -22.55 -25.91
N PHE A 22 -18.10 -22.71 -25.14
CA PHE A 22 -17.63 -21.63 -24.29
C PHE A 22 -17.03 -20.59 -25.23
N ALA A 23 -17.67 -19.42 -25.36
CA ALA A 23 -16.99 -18.28 -25.95
C ALA A 23 -15.74 -18.02 -25.09
N GLN A 24 -14.57 -17.92 -25.74
CA GLN A 24 -13.39 -17.41 -25.06
C GLN A 24 -13.57 -15.90 -24.90
N ALA A 25 -13.19 -15.36 -23.75
CA ALA A 25 -13.20 -13.91 -23.55
C ALA A 25 -12.23 -13.27 -24.57
N PRO A 26 -12.66 -12.20 -25.28
CA PRO A 26 -11.79 -11.47 -26.18
C PRO A 26 -10.47 -11.06 -25.53
N VAL A 27 -9.37 -11.14 -26.27
CA VAL A 27 -8.04 -10.84 -25.74
C VAL A 27 -7.75 -9.35 -25.87
N LEU A 28 -7.50 -8.67 -24.75
CA LEU A 28 -7.24 -7.22 -24.75
C LEU A 28 -5.78 -6.84 -25.07
N GLY A 29 -4.82 -7.75 -24.87
CA GLY A 29 -3.40 -7.40 -24.94
C GLY A 29 -3.06 -6.27 -23.96
N THR A 30 -2.22 -5.32 -24.38
CA THR A 30 -1.84 -4.15 -23.58
C THR A 30 -2.98 -3.16 -23.35
N ALA A 31 -4.09 -3.25 -24.11
CA ALA A 31 -5.29 -2.47 -23.84
C ALA A 31 -5.94 -2.84 -22.48
N ALA A 32 -5.57 -3.99 -21.90
CA ALA A 32 -6.01 -4.38 -20.56
C ALA A 32 -5.59 -3.38 -19.47
N ASP A 33 -4.46 -2.71 -19.65
CA ASP A 33 -3.88 -1.80 -18.64
C ASP A 33 -4.48 -0.39 -18.70
N PHE A 34 -5.14 -0.04 -19.80
CA PHE A 34 -5.75 1.27 -19.99
C PHE A 34 -7.20 1.30 -19.52
N VAL A 35 -7.56 2.39 -18.86
CA VAL A 35 -8.96 2.75 -18.57
C VAL A 35 -9.50 3.72 -19.60
N LEU A 36 -8.66 4.65 -20.10
CA LEU A 36 -8.99 5.56 -21.20
C LEU A 36 -7.88 5.47 -22.26
N PHE A 37 -8.23 5.12 -23.50
CA PHE A 37 -7.24 5.03 -24.57
C PHE A 37 -7.79 5.45 -25.93
N SER A 38 -7.06 6.30 -26.65
CA SER A 38 -7.35 6.58 -28.06
C SER A 38 -6.18 6.20 -28.97
N THR A 39 -6.45 5.43 -30.03
CA THR A 39 -5.44 5.19 -31.06
C THR A 39 -5.17 6.46 -31.89
N ASP A 40 -6.22 7.23 -32.21
CA ASP A 40 -6.11 8.52 -32.90
C ASP A 40 -7.18 9.50 -32.41
N GLY A 41 -6.81 10.36 -31.48
CA GLY A 41 -7.67 11.40 -30.91
C GLY A 41 -7.13 11.95 -29.59
N ALA A 42 -7.58 13.15 -29.23
CA ALA A 42 -7.26 13.75 -27.94
C ALA A 42 -7.99 13.01 -26.80
N VAL A 43 -7.35 12.94 -25.63
CA VAL A 43 -7.95 12.43 -24.40
C VAL A 43 -7.94 13.57 -23.39
N SER A 44 -9.12 14.01 -22.95
CA SER A 44 -9.26 15.24 -22.17
C SER A 44 -10.17 15.06 -20.98
N ASN A 45 -9.84 15.76 -19.90
CA ASN A 45 -10.60 15.80 -18.67
C ASN A 45 -11.07 17.23 -18.35
N SER A 46 -12.30 17.37 -17.85
CA SER A 46 -12.76 18.54 -17.12
C SER A 46 -13.21 18.15 -15.71
N GLY A 47 -13.16 19.12 -14.79
CA GLY A 47 -13.46 18.85 -13.38
C GLY A 47 -12.45 17.89 -12.73
N ILE A 48 -12.86 17.31 -11.60
CA ILE A 48 -12.04 16.38 -10.81
C ILE A 48 -12.54 14.97 -11.09
N SER A 49 -11.77 14.19 -11.86
CA SER A 49 -12.05 12.78 -12.13
C SER A 49 -11.17 11.86 -11.28
N GLN A 50 -11.73 10.71 -10.91
CA GLN A 50 -11.06 9.61 -10.21
C GLN A 50 -10.80 8.49 -11.21
N ILE A 51 -9.54 8.32 -11.60
CA ILE A 51 -9.14 7.42 -12.67
C ILE A 51 -8.16 6.38 -12.13
N THR A 52 -8.46 5.08 -12.31
CA THR A 52 -7.55 3.97 -11.98
C THR A 52 -7.30 3.08 -13.21
N GLY A 53 -6.03 2.96 -13.60
CA GLY A 53 -5.60 2.40 -14.87
C GLY A 53 -4.92 3.47 -15.74
N ASN A 54 -4.20 3.02 -16.77
CA ASN A 54 -3.44 3.90 -17.64
C ASN A 54 -4.37 4.77 -18.49
N VAL A 55 -3.91 5.99 -18.78
CA VAL A 55 -4.57 6.92 -19.68
C VAL A 55 -3.60 7.25 -20.80
N GLY A 56 -4.06 7.20 -22.04
CA GLY A 56 -3.16 7.60 -23.12
C GLY A 56 -3.77 7.75 -24.49
N THR A 57 -2.94 8.29 -25.38
CA THR A 57 -3.25 8.41 -26.80
C THR A 57 -2.01 8.17 -27.65
N ASN A 58 -2.18 7.45 -28.76
CA ASN A 58 -1.10 7.19 -29.71
C ASN A 58 -0.94 8.32 -30.74
N ILE A 59 -2.03 8.99 -31.11
CA ILE A 59 -2.02 10.22 -31.92
C ILE A 59 -2.96 11.23 -31.26
N GLY A 60 -2.40 12.32 -30.73
CA GLY A 60 -3.17 13.32 -29.99
C GLY A 60 -2.44 13.77 -28.72
N SER A 61 -3.20 14.33 -27.77
CA SER A 61 -2.67 14.76 -26.48
C SER A 61 -3.58 14.38 -25.32
N ASN A 62 -2.96 14.10 -24.17
CA ASN A 62 -3.65 14.00 -22.88
C ASN A 62 -3.70 15.39 -22.25
N THR A 63 -4.88 15.89 -21.85
CA THR A 63 -5.02 17.26 -21.35
C THR A 63 -5.92 17.38 -20.13
N ALA A 64 -5.55 18.28 -19.22
CA ALA A 64 -6.35 18.71 -18.06
C ALA A 64 -6.71 17.60 -17.05
N PHE A 65 -5.94 16.51 -17.01
CA PHE A 65 -6.00 15.54 -15.92
C PHE A 65 -5.35 16.09 -14.64
N GLY A 66 -5.83 15.64 -13.49
CA GLY A 66 -5.13 15.74 -12.21
C GLY A 66 -4.28 14.49 -11.96
N ASN A 67 -4.13 14.10 -10.70
CA ASN A 67 -3.47 12.84 -10.36
C ASN A 67 -4.31 11.65 -10.85
N VAL A 68 -3.67 10.73 -11.58
CA VAL A 68 -4.25 9.49 -12.09
C VAL A 68 -3.58 8.32 -11.39
N ASN A 69 -4.36 7.33 -10.93
CA ASN A 69 -3.83 6.08 -10.40
C ASN A 69 -3.50 5.12 -11.55
N GLY A 70 -2.47 5.48 -12.31
CA GLY A 70 -2.01 4.80 -13.52
C GLY A 70 -1.02 5.67 -14.28
N GLN A 71 -0.38 5.10 -15.28
CA GLN A 71 0.60 5.82 -16.11
C GLN A 71 -0.11 6.68 -17.17
N MET A 72 0.44 7.86 -17.42
CA MET A 72 0.01 8.76 -18.49
C MET A 72 0.91 8.54 -19.71
N HIS A 73 0.38 7.95 -20.78
CA HIS A 73 1.15 7.64 -21.98
C HIS A 73 0.79 8.55 -23.16
N SER A 74 1.79 9.11 -23.84
CA SER A 74 1.60 10.00 -24.99
C SER A 74 2.57 9.63 -26.11
N GLN A 75 2.06 9.01 -27.17
CA GLN A 75 2.82 8.67 -28.39
C GLN A 75 4.13 7.92 -28.13
N ASP A 76 4.07 6.86 -27.32
CA ASP A 76 5.21 6.02 -26.97
C ASP A 76 5.05 4.59 -27.51
N LEU A 77 5.99 3.70 -27.17
CA LEU A 77 5.95 2.30 -27.60
C LEU A 77 4.77 1.54 -26.98
N VAL A 78 4.30 1.94 -25.80
CA VAL A 78 3.15 1.33 -25.12
C VAL A 78 1.86 1.71 -25.85
N THR A 79 1.68 2.97 -26.22
CA THR A 79 0.49 3.41 -26.99
C THR A 79 0.49 2.82 -28.40
N ALA A 80 1.67 2.64 -29.02
CA ALA A 80 1.79 2.01 -30.33
C ALA A 80 1.38 0.53 -30.30
N GLN A 81 1.83 -0.21 -29.28
CA GLN A 81 1.41 -1.60 -29.09
C GLN A 81 -0.08 -1.69 -28.73
N CYS A 82 -0.57 -0.83 -27.83
CA CYS A 82 -1.98 -0.77 -27.45
C CYS A 82 -2.88 -0.49 -28.66
N SER A 83 -2.47 0.38 -29.59
CA SER A 83 -3.19 0.60 -30.85
C SER A 83 -3.32 -0.67 -31.69
N THR A 84 -2.26 -1.48 -31.75
CA THR A 84 -2.26 -2.77 -32.46
C THR A 84 -3.18 -3.78 -31.79
N ASP A 85 -3.11 -3.88 -30.46
CA ASP A 85 -3.93 -4.82 -29.68
C ASP A 85 -5.42 -4.43 -29.71
N VAL A 86 -5.73 -3.12 -29.66
CA VAL A 86 -7.10 -2.60 -29.86
C VAL A 86 -7.64 -2.96 -31.23
N GLN A 87 -6.84 -2.87 -32.29
CA GLN A 87 -7.27 -3.28 -33.63
C GLN A 87 -7.57 -4.78 -33.71
N ALA A 88 -6.77 -5.62 -33.03
CA ALA A 88 -7.01 -7.05 -32.94
C ALA A 88 -8.30 -7.35 -32.16
N LEU A 89 -8.48 -6.73 -30.99
CA LEU A 89 -9.68 -6.83 -30.15
C LEU A 89 -10.94 -6.42 -30.92
N TYR A 90 -10.90 -5.28 -31.62
CA TYR A 90 -12.00 -4.84 -32.47
C TYR A 90 -12.35 -5.85 -33.56
N SER A 91 -11.34 -6.43 -34.21
CA SER A 91 -11.54 -7.42 -35.27
C SER A 91 -12.18 -8.70 -34.72
N GLU A 92 -11.74 -9.16 -33.54
CA GLU A 92 -12.35 -10.29 -32.84
C GLU A 92 -13.81 -10.01 -32.50
N LEU A 93 -14.09 -8.87 -31.86
CA LEU A 93 -15.44 -8.45 -31.49
C LEU A 93 -16.36 -8.30 -32.71
N ASN A 94 -15.84 -7.78 -33.83
CA ASN A 94 -16.59 -7.65 -35.07
C ASN A 94 -16.89 -8.99 -35.74
N SER A 95 -16.00 -9.98 -35.56
CA SER A 95 -16.17 -11.33 -36.11
C SER A 95 -17.06 -12.25 -35.26
N ALA A 96 -17.32 -11.88 -34.00
CA ALA A 96 -18.18 -12.63 -33.11
C ALA A 96 -19.57 -12.79 -33.74
N THR A 97 -20.04 -14.04 -33.84
CA THR A 97 -21.30 -14.34 -34.52
C THR A 97 -22.50 -13.99 -33.64
N PRO A 98 -23.38 -13.05 -34.04
CA PRO A 98 -24.55 -12.69 -33.25
C PRO A 98 -25.56 -13.82 -33.18
N THR A 99 -26.14 -14.01 -32.00
CA THR A 99 -27.21 -14.97 -31.76
C THR A 99 -28.48 -14.31 -31.21
N LEU A 100 -28.38 -13.04 -30.79
CA LEU A 100 -29.44 -12.29 -30.13
C LEU A 100 -29.58 -10.92 -30.80
N PHE A 101 -30.83 -10.50 -31.07
CA PHE A 101 -31.15 -9.30 -31.84
C PHE A 101 -32.19 -8.45 -31.10
N PRO A 102 -31.80 -7.73 -30.05
CA PRO A 102 -32.73 -6.93 -29.26
C PRO A 102 -33.16 -5.67 -30.01
N SER A 103 -34.21 -5.01 -29.50
CA SER A 103 -34.57 -3.66 -29.91
C SER A 103 -33.43 -2.68 -29.62
N PRO A 104 -33.27 -1.57 -30.38
CA PRO A 104 -32.25 -0.57 -30.09
C PRO A 104 -32.38 0.13 -28.72
N LEU A 105 -33.55 0.07 -28.09
CA LEU A 105 -33.75 0.52 -26.72
C LEU A 105 -33.33 -0.58 -25.73
N LEU A 106 -32.21 -0.35 -25.04
CA LEU A 106 -31.72 -1.16 -23.93
C LEU A 106 -32.18 -0.60 -22.58
N GLY A 107 -32.23 -1.46 -21.56
CA GLY A 107 -32.56 -1.08 -20.19
C GLY A 107 -34.04 -1.21 -19.85
N ASN A 108 -34.63 -0.23 -19.16
CA ASN A 108 -36.00 -0.27 -18.61
C ASN A 108 -36.28 -1.51 -17.75
N GLY A 109 -35.28 -2.01 -17.03
CA GLY A 109 -35.37 -3.22 -16.21
C GLY A 109 -35.16 -4.53 -16.99
N ALA A 110 -34.83 -4.47 -18.29
CA ALA A 110 -34.53 -5.65 -19.07
C ALA A 110 -33.37 -6.44 -18.46
N THR A 111 -33.52 -7.76 -18.42
CA THR A 111 -32.49 -8.71 -18.00
C THR A 111 -32.01 -9.49 -19.22
N LEU A 112 -30.70 -9.45 -19.45
CA LEU A 112 -30.03 -10.13 -20.55
C LEU A 112 -29.13 -11.23 -20.00
N THR A 113 -29.14 -12.39 -20.65
CA THR A 113 -28.29 -13.55 -20.34
C THR A 113 -27.00 -13.51 -21.16
N PRO A 114 -26.03 -14.42 -20.96
CA PRO A 114 -24.78 -14.36 -21.71
C PRO A 114 -25.00 -14.58 -23.21
N GLY A 115 -24.27 -13.87 -24.06
CA GLY A 115 -24.42 -13.97 -25.51
C GLY A 115 -23.86 -12.81 -26.33
N VAL A 116 -24.00 -12.92 -27.65
CA VAL A 116 -23.60 -11.91 -28.63
C VAL A 116 -24.86 -11.23 -29.18
N TYR A 117 -25.04 -9.98 -28.82
CA TYR A 117 -26.17 -9.11 -29.14
C TYR A 117 -25.81 -8.20 -30.32
N SER A 118 -26.64 -8.17 -31.36
CA SER A 118 -26.46 -7.27 -32.50
C SER A 118 -27.64 -6.30 -32.64
N ILE A 119 -27.34 -5.00 -32.68
CA ILE A 119 -28.29 -3.92 -32.91
C ILE A 119 -27.86 -3.18 -34.18
N SER A 120 -28.66 -3.23 -35.24
CA SER A 120 -28.31 -2.67 -36.56
C SER A 120 -28.65 -1.18 -36.72
N ALA A 121 -28.64 -0.42 -35.63
CA ALA A 121 -29.06 0.97 -35.57
C ALA A 121 -28.46 1.68 -34.35
N ALA A 122 -28.72 2.99 -34.23
CA ALA A 122 -28.46 3.75 -33.01
C ALA A 122 -29.15 3.11 -31.80
N ALA A 123 -28.41 2.85 -30.73
CA ALA A 123 -28.91 2.27 -29.51
C ALA A 123 -28.98 3.29 -28.38
N THR A 124 -29.95 3.13 -27.48
CA THR A 124 -30.07 3.95 -26.27
C THR A 124 -30.24 3.05 -25.05
N LEU A 125 -29.41 3.24 -24.03
CA LEU A 125 -29.58 2.65 -22.72
C LEU A 125 -30.41 3.61 -21.85
N ASN A 126 -31.53 3.17 -21.31
CA ASN A 126 -32.34 3.96 -20.39
C ASN A 126 -32.65 3.21 -19.10
N LEU A 127 -32.60 3.88 -17.95
CA LEU A 127 -32.79 3.25 -16.63
C LEU A 127 -31.83 2.06 -16.45
N ASN A 128 -32.28 0.97 -15.82
CA ASN A 128 -31.45 -0.19 -15.52
C ASN A 128 -31.45 -1.21 -16.67
N LEU A 129 -30.27 -1.66 -17.07
CA LEU A 129 -30.03 -2.90 -17.81
C LEU A 129 -29.36 -3.90 -16.88
N ILE A 130 -29.90 -5.11 -16.78
CA ILE A 130 -29.39 -6.16 -15.90
C ILE A 130 -28.71 -7.22 -16.76
N LEU A 131 -27.45 -7.54 -16.45
CA LEU A 131 -26.70 -8.64 -17.06
C LEU A 131 -26.62 -9.78 -16.04
N ASP A 132 -27.27 -10.88 -16.38
CA ASP A 132 -27.39 -12.07 -15.54
C ASP A 132 -26.49 -13.18 -16.08
N ALA A 133 -25.42 -13.49 -15.34
CA ALA A 133 -24.50 -14.55 -15.71
C ALA A 133 -25.00 -15.97 -15.40
N GLN A 134 -26.17 -16.12 -14.78
CA GLN A 134 -26.78 -17.40 -14.45
C GLN A 134 -25.86 -18.32 -13.64
N ASN A 135 -25.14 -17.72 -12.68
CA ASN A 135 -24.13 -18.35 -11.82
C ASN A 135 -22.88 -18.85 -12.55
N ASN A 136 -22.62 -18.37 -13.77
CA ASN A 136 -21.40 -18.64 -14.50
C ASN A 136 -20.47 -17.42 -14.50
N ALA A 137 -19.44 -17.42 -13.65
CA ALA A 137 -18.47 -16.34 -13.57
C ALA A 137 -17.73 -16.04 -14.90
N ASN A 138 -17.67 -17.01 -15.81
CA ASN A 138 -17.05 -16.88 -17.14
C ASN A 138 -18.06 -16.46 -18.22
N ALA A 139 -19.28 -16.07 -17.84
CA ALA A 139 -20.30 -15.57 -18.76
C ALA A 139 -19.81 -14.31 -19.49
N ILE A 140 -19.98 -14.29 -20.81
CA ILE A 140 -19.56 -13.20 -21.69
C ILE A 140 -20.78 -12.51 -22.30
N PHE A 141 -20.73 -11.19 -22.36
CA PHE A 141 -21.73 -10.33 -22.99
C PHE A 141 -21.03 -9.46 -24.03
N ILE A 142 -21.37 -9.66 -25.31
CA ILE A 142 -20.85 -8.84 -26.41
C ILE A 142 -22.02 -8.09 -27.03
N PHE A 143 -21.95 -6.76 -27.05
CA PHE A 143 -22.90 -5.88 -27.72
C PHE A 143 -22.25 -5.30 -28.97
N GLN A 144 -22.72 -5.69 -30.15
CA GLN A 144 -22.38 -5.11 -31.44
C GLN A 144 -23.45 -4.10 -31.82
N ILE A 145 -23.10 -2.82 -31.78
CA ILE A 145 -24.00 -1.71 -32.09
C ILE A 145 -23.52 -1.06 -33.38
N ASN A 146 -24.26 -1.27 -34.47
CA ASN A 146 -23.97 -0.70 -35.79
C ASN A 146 -24.56 0.71 -35.91
N GLY A 147 -24.18 1.58 -34.98
CA GLY A 147 -24.61 2.97 -34.86
C GLY A 147 -24.09 3.59 -33.56
N PRO A 148 -24.47 4.85 -33.24
CA PRO A 148 -24.10 5.47 -31.97
C PRO A 148 -24.79 4.80 -30.79
N LEU A 149 -24.17 4.90 -29.61
CA LEU A 149 -24.72 4.48 -28.32
C LEU A 149 -24.89 5.71 -27.42
N SER A 150 -26.10 5.93 -26.91
CA SER A 150 -26.36 6.95 -25.89
C SER A 150 -26.92 6.34 -24.61
N THR A 151 -26.72 7.02 -23.48
CA THR A 151 -27.41 6.68 -22.23
C THR A 151 -28.37 7.79 -21.80
N GLY A 152 -29.47 7.44 -21.14
CA GLY A 152 -30.29 8.39 -20.39
C GLY A 152 -29.62 8.74 -19.06
N ALA A 153 -29.89 9.93 -18.51
CA ALA A 153 -29.30 10.36 -17.24
C ALA A 153 -29.58 9.34 -16.12
N GLY A 154 -28.54 8.99 -15.35
CA GLY A 154 -28.66 8.03 -14.26
C GLY A 154 -28.86 6.56 -14.68
N SER A 155 -28.73 6.22 -15.97
CA SER A 155 -28.88 4.84 -16.45
C SER A 155 -27.78 3.93 -15.91
N LYS A 156 -28.09 2.65 -15.67
CA LYS A 156 -27.17 1.72 -15.01
C LYS A 156 -27.11 0.37 -15.70
N VAL A 157 -25.90 -0.15 -15.88
CA VAL A 157 -25.64 -1.56 -16.17
C VAL A 157 -25.36 -2.27 -14.84
N ILE A 158 -26.22 -3.21 -14.48
CA ILE A 158 -26.18 -3.96 -13.21
C ILE A 158 -25.74 -5.39 -13.51
N LEU A 159 -24.75 -5.88 -12.77
CA LEU A 159 -24.23 -7.23 -12.90
C LEU A 159 -24.79 -8.10 -11.76
N ILE A 160 -25.39 -9.25 -12.09
CA ILE A 160 -25.92 -10.20 -11.11
C ILE A 160 -25.46 -11.63 -11.37
N ASN A 161 -25.63 -12.49 -10.35
CA ASN A 161 -25.38 -13.93 -10.42
C ASN A 161 -24.03 -14.31 -11.04
N GLY A 162 -22.97 -13.60 -10.65
CA GLY A 162 -21.60 -13.86 -11.09
C GLY A 162 -21.15 -13.12 -12.35
N ALA A 163 -21.97 -12.22 -12.92
CA ALA A 163 -21.53 -11.41 -14.06
C ALA A 163 -20.38 -10.48 -13.62
N GLN A 164 -19.33 -10.41 -14.44
CA GLN A 164 -18.13 -9.62 -14.19
C GLN A 164 -17.95 -8.58 -15.29
N ALA A 165 -17.60 -7.34 -14.93
CA ALA A 165 -17.42 -6.26 -15.90
C ALA A 165 -16.32 -6.57 -16.92
N CYS A 166 -15.27 -7.29 -16.53
CA CYS A 166 -14.20 -7.71 -17.43
C CYS A 166 -14.66 -8.66 -18.56
N ASN A 167 -15.86 -9.26 -18.47
CA ASN A 167 -16.46 -10.08 -19.52
C ASN A 167 -17.59 -9.38 -20.30
N VAL A 168 -17.73 -8.05 -20.17
CA VAL A 168 -18.72 -7.26 -20.89
C VAL A 168 -18.02 -6.38 -21.93
N PHE A 169 -18.47 -6.44 -23.18
CA PHE A 169 -17.87 -5.74 -24.30
C PHE A 169 -18.92 -4.99 -25.12
N TRP A 170 -18.61 -3.75 -25.47
CA TRP A 170 -19.44 -2.89 -26.30
C TRP A 170 -18.64 -2.46 -27.53
N LYS A 171 -18.93 -3.06 -28.69
CA LYS A 171 -18.37 -2.64 -29.98
C LYS A 171 -19.37 -1.69 -30.65
N VAL A 172 -18.99 -0.43 -30.83
CA VAL A 172 -19.88 0.65 -31.26
C VAL A 172 -19.35 1.29 -32.54
N GLU A 173 -20.18 1.30 -33.59
CA GLU A 173 -19.90 1.97 -34.88
C GLU A 173 -20.44 3.40 -34.88
N GLY A 174 -19.99 4.22 -33.93
CA GLY A 174 -20.47 5.58 -33.78
C GLY A 174 -20.16 6.19 -32.41
N LEU A 175 -20.62 7.43 -32.22
CA LEU A 175 -20.45 8.18 -30.97
C LEU A 175 -20.99 7.38 -29.79
N VAL A 176 -20.20 7.31 -28.72
CA VAL A 176 -20.67 6.90 -27.40
C VAL A 176 -20.87 8.16 -26.56
N SER A 177 -22.12 8.46 -26.19
CA SER A 177 -22.44 9.64 -25.37
C SER A 177 -23.19 9.22 -24.10
N MET A 178 -22.50 9.27 -22.98
CA MET A 178 -23.05 8.89 -21.68
C MET A 178 -23.64 10.13 -20.99
N ALA A 179 -24.94 10.16 -20.75
CA ALA A 179 -25.57 11.25 -20.01
C ALA A 179 -25.22 11.17 -18.51
N ALA A 180 -25.18 12.34 -17.86
CA ALA A 180 -24.73 12.50 -16.47
C ALA A 180 -25.29 11.47 -15.48
N GLY A 181 -24.43 10.99 -14.59
CA GLY A 181 -24.74 10.02 -13.55
C GLY A 181 -24.89 8.57 -14.04
N SER A 182 -24.48 8.26 -15.26
CA SER A 182 -24.56 6.91 -15.81
C SER A 182 -23.59 5.94 -15.12
N THR A 183 -23.99 4.68 -14.97
CA THR A 183 -23.14 3.60 -14.46
C THR A 183 -22.93 2.57 -15.57
N MET A 184 -21.77 2.57 -16.20
CA MET A 184 -21.40 1.64 -17.25
C MET A 184 -20.47 0.54 -16.73
N ARG A 185 -20.58 -0.64 -17.34
CA ARG A 185 -19.76 -1.83 -17.03
C ARG A 185 -19.21 -2.40 -18.32
N GLY A 186 -17.92 -2.70 -18.37
CA GLY A 186 -17.28 -3.36 -19.50
C GLY A 186 -16.36 -2.50 -20.35
N THR A 187 -15.74 -3.13 -21.33
CA THR A 187 -14.85 -2.49 -22.29
C THR A 187 -15.67 -1.95 -23.46
N ILE A 188 -15.66 -0.63 -23.63
CA ILE A 188 -16.33 0.09 -24.70
C ILE A 188 -15.29 0.42 -25.76
N ILE A 189 -15.56 0.02 -27.01
CA ILE A 189 -14.74 0.29 -28.19
C ILE A 189 -15.58 1.09 -29.18
N ALA A 190 -15.27 2.37 -29.34
CA ALA A 190 -15.85 3.24 -30.35
C ALA A 190 -14.96 3.25 -31.61
N ASN A 191 -15.52 2.78 -32.72
CA ASN A 191 -14.84 2.80 -34.01
C ASN A 191 -15.19 4.10 -34.77
N ASN A 192 -14.17 4.80 -35.26
CA ASN A 192 -14.31 6.05 -36.02
C ASN A 192 -15.21 7.11 -35.36
N ALA A 193 -15.23 7.16 -34.03
CA ALA A 193 -16.05 8.09 -33.28
C ALA A 193 -15.51 8.37 -31.87
N ALA A 194 -16.00 9.45 -31.28
CA ALA A 194 -15.63 9.88 -29.93
C ALA A 194 -16.36 9.08 -28.84
N ILE A 195 -15.83 9.18 -27.62
CA ILE A 195 -16.49 8.76 -26.38
C ILE A 195 -16.60 9.97 -25.44
N GLU A 196 -17.81 10.24 -24.97
CA GLU A 196 -18.12 11.35 -24.05
C GLU A 196 -18.70 10.78 -22.75
N MET A 197 -18.03 11.05 -21.64
CA MET A 197 -18.49 10.72 -20.29
C MET A 197 -18.73 12.02 -19.51
N ASN A 198 -19.93 12.19 -18.98
CA ASN A 198 -20.36 13.43 -18.34
C ASN A 198 -20.26 13.35 -16.81
N SER A 199 -20.50 14.50 -16.15
CA SER A 199 -20.45 14.64 -14.70
C SER A 199 -21.14 13.51 -13.93
N GLY A 200 -20.42 12.90 -12.99
CA GLY A 200 -20.93 11.85 -12.13
C GLY A 200 -21.05 10.48 -12.80
N ASP A 201 -20.59 10.33 -14.05
CA ASP A 201 -20.53 9.03 -14.68
C ASP A 201 -19.53 8.11 -13.99
N THR A 202 -19.87 6.82 -13.96
CA THR A 202 -19.02 5.77 -13.41
C THR A 202 -18.80 4.68 -14.44
N LEU A 203 -17.56 4.22 -14.56
CA LEU A 203 -17.16 3.15 -15.47
C LEU A 203 -16.29 2.15 -14.72
N GLU A 204 -16.79 0.93 -14.53
CA GLU A 204 -15.94 -0.23 -14.23
C GLU A 204 -15.69 -0.96 -15.54
N GLY A 205 -14.56 -0.68 -16.16
CA GLY A 205 -14.41 -0.95 -17.58
C GLY A 205 -13.29 -0.16 -18.21
N ARG A 206 -13.43 0.07 -19.52
CA ARG A 206 -12.47 0.80 -20.34
C ARG A 206 -13.22 1.59 -21.40
N ALA A 207 -12.79 2.81 -21.67
CA ALA A 207 -13.23 3.61 -22.81
C ALA A 207 -12.10 3.65 -23.84
N ILE A 208 -12.32 3.01 -24.99
CA ILE A 208 -11.33 2.86 -26.05
C ILE A 208 -11.89 3.44 -27.34
N ALA A 209 -11.20 4.42 -27.94
CA ALA A 209 -11.54 4.99 -29.24
C ALA A 209 -10.48 4.61 -30.28
N ILE A 210 -10.89 4.09 -31.45
CA ILE A 210 -9.95 3.75 -32.53
C ILE A 210 -9.55 5.01 -33.31
N ILE A 211 -10.53 5.79 -33.75
CA ILE A 211 -10.30 7.13 -34.32
C ILE A 211 -11.36 8.04 -33.73
N GLY A 212 -11.01 8.79 -32.69
CA GLY A 212 -11.91 9.65 -31.98
C GLY A 212 -11.35 10.16 -30.66
N ALA A 213 -11.85 11.33 -30.25
CA ALA A 213 -11.51 11.89 -28.95
C ALA A 213 -12.21 11.15 -27.81
N ILE A 214 -11.59 11.17 -26.63
CA ILE A 214 -12.24 10.79 -25.37
C ILE A 214 -12.32 12.02 -24.49
N THR A 215 -13.52 12.39 -24.07
CA THR A 215 -13.77 13.52 -23.18
C THR A 215 -14.47 13.03 -21.93
N VAL A 216 -13.88 13.32 -20.77
CA VAL A 216 -14.47 12.96 -19.47
C VAL A 216 -14.65 14.22 -18.61
N ASP A 217 -15.75 14.29 -17.87
CA ASP A 217 -16.04 15.39 -16.95
C ASP A 217 -16.39 14.85 -15.57
N GLY A 218 -15.53 15.03 -14.58
CA GLY A 218 -15.80 14.64 -13.18
C GLY A 218 -16.30 13.20 -13.00
N VAL A 219 -15.60 12.23 -13.57
CA VAL A 219 -16.00 10.82 -13.61
C VAL A 219 -15.28 9.95 -12.59
N LEU A 220 -15.83 8.78 -12.27
CA LEU A 220 -15.11 7.68 -11.62
C LEU A 220 -14.92 6.54 -12.62
N ALA A 221 -13.71 6.35 -13.14
CA ALA A 221 -13.42 5.28 -14.09
C ALA A 221 -12.26 4.40 -13.59
N TYR A 222 -12.43 3.09 -13.64
CA TYR A 222 -11.42 2.14 -13.21
C TYR A 222 -11.45 0.85 -14.01
N THR A 223 -10.28 0.26 -14.24
CA THR A 223 -10.18 -1.06 -14.88
C THR A 223 -10.84 -2.13 -14.00
N PRO A 224 -11.57 -3.08 -14.62
CA PRO A 224 -12.23 -4.15 -13.87
C PRO A 224 -11.21 -5.16 -13.33
N ILE A 225 -11.43 -5.61 -12.10
CA ILE A 225 -10.73 -6.77 -11.52
C ILE A 225 -11.46 -8.07 -11.91
N GLY A 226 -10.80 -9.21 -11.74
CA GLY A 226 -11.34 -10.51 -12.18
C GLY A 226 -10.88 -10.91 -13.58
N CYS A 227 -11.47 -11.97 -14.13
CA CYS A 227 -11.14 -12.53 -15.46
C CYS A 227 -9.62 -12.79 -15.70
N GLY A 228 -8.86 -13.11 -14.65
CA GLY A 228 -7.41 -13.34 -14.75
C GLY A 228 -6.55 -12.08 -14.64
N SER A 229 -7.13 -10.91 -14.34
CA SER A 229 -6.38 -9.71 -13.97
C SER A 229 -5.43 -10.00 -12.79
N PRO A 230 -4.17 -9.53 -12.84
CA PRO A 230 -3.20 -9.80 -11.79
C PRO A 230 -3.67 -9.22 -10.45
N VAL A 231 -3.46 -9.98 -9.38
CA VAL A 231 -3.69 -9.50 -8.02
C VAL A 231 -2.56 -8.54 -7.67
N LEU A 232 -2.89 -7.29 -7.35
CA LEU A 232 -1.91 -6.30 -6.96
C LEU A 232 -1.42 -6.56 -5.52
N THR A 233 -0.11 -6.72 -5.37
CA THR A 233 0.55 -6.90 -4.07
C THR A 233 1.30 -5.67 -3.61
N GLY A 234 1.66 -4.77 -4.53
CA GLY A 234 2.61 -3.69 -4.27
C GLY A 234 4.05 -4.20 -4.08
N PRO A 235 4.97 -3.32 -3.65
CA PRO A 235 6.35 -3.69 -3.39
C PRO A 235 6.48 -4.56 -2.13
N VAL A 236 7.68 -5.08 -1.88
CA VAL A 236 7.99 -5.71 -0.59
C VAL A 236 7.91 -4.66 0.52
N ALA A 237 7.37 -5.04 1.68
CA ALA A 237 7.32 -4.16 2.85
C ALA A 237 8.73 -3.82 3.36
N PRO A 238 9.04 -2.54 3.65
CA PRO A 238 10.33 -2.16 4.23
C PRO A 238 10.55 -2.74 5.63
N GLU A 239 11.73 -3.30 5.84
CA GLU A 239 12.17 -3.77 7.16
C GLU A 239 12.62 -2.58 8.02
N LEU A 240 11.84 -2.28 9.07
CA LEU A 240 12.10 -1.15 9.97
C LEU A 240 13.10 -1.49 11.09
N GLY A 241 13.39 -2.78 11.34
CA GLY A 241 14.24 -3.22 12.45
C GLY A 241 13.77 -2.64 13.79
N VAL A 242 14.71 -2.20 14.63
CA VAL A 242 14.41 -1.62 15.96
C VAL A 242 13.56 -0.34 15.86
N ALA A 243 13.62 0.39 14.74
CA ALA A 243 12.76 1.57 14.54
C ALA A 243 11.26 1.22 14.50
N ALA A 244 10.90 -0.06 14.30
CA ALA A 244 9.52 -0.52 14.40
C ALA A 244 8.96 -0.43 15.83
N CYS A 245 9.80 -0.36 16.87
CA CYS A 245 9.35 -0.22 18.25
C CYS A 245 8.85 1.19 18.58
N TYR A 246 9.28 2.18 17.79
CA TYR A 246 8.98 3.57 18.02
C TYR A 246 7.70 4.01 17.32
N ALA A 247 6.89 4.79 18.02
CA ALA A 247 5.79 5.54 17.45
C ALA A 247 6.23 6.93 16.96
N VAL A 248 7.12 7.58 17.70
CA VAL A 248 7.65 8.92 17.40
C VAL A 248 9.15 8.92 17.62
N PHE A 249 9.94 9.16 16.57
CA PHE A 249 11.38 9.07 16.67
C PHE A 249 12.13 10.02 15.74
N SER A 250 13.24 10.56 16.23
CA SER A 250 14.24 11.26 15.43
C SER A 250 15.64 10.69 15.62
N SER A 251 16.30 10.31 14.53
CA SER A 251 17.72 9.95 14.60
C SER A 251 18.60 11.16 14.92
N ASN A 252 18.19 12.38 14.54
CA ASN A 252 18.95 13.60 14.79
C ASN A 252 18.06 14.83 14.86
N GLY A 253 17.63 15.21 16.06
CA GLY A 253 16.77 16.35 16.33
C GLY A 253 15.95 16.15 17.60
N PRO A 254 15.51 17.22 18.27
CA PRO A 254 14.69 17.09 19.47
C PRO A 254 13.33 16.47 19.15
N VAL A 255 12.77 15.75 20.11
CA VAL A 255 11.40 15.21 20.04
C VAL A 255 10.60 15.84 21.17
N THR A 256 9.63 16.68 20.84
CA THR A 256 8.88 17.47 21.82
C THR A 256 7.39 17.27 21.69
N ASN A 257 6.72 17.21 22.84
CA ASN A 257 5.27 17.19 22.94
C ASN A 257 4.76 18.41 23.72
N THR A 258 3.63 18.93 23.27
CA THR A 258 2.85 19.96 23.99
C THR A 258 1.41 19.47 24.18
N GLY A 259 0.80 19.77 25.33
CA GLY A 259 -0.52 19.22 25.66
C GLY A 259 -0.50 17.72 25.97
N VAL A 260 -1.68 17.10 26.01
CA VAL A 260 -1.85 15.69 26.41
C VAL A 260 -1.91 14.81 25.18
N SER A 261 -0.90 13.96 25.00
CA SER A 261 -0.82 13.00 23.88
C SER A 261 -0.87 11.56 24.40
N PHE A 262 -1.48 10.67 23.62
CA PHE A 262 -1.56 9.23 23.89
C PHE A 262 -0.77 8.47 22.83
N ILE A 263 0.21 7.68 23.24
CA ILE A 263 1.15 7.01 22.35
C ILE A 263 1.18 5.51 22.68
N THR A 264 1.12 4.66 21.65
CA THR A 264 1.45 3.23 21.75
C THR A 264 2.71 2.96 20.92
N GLY A 265 3.79 2.56 21.59
CA GLY A 265 5.15 2.46 21.08
C GLY A 265 6.12 3.44 21.76
N ASP A 266 7.41 3.21 21.58
CA ASP A 266 8.47 4.01 22.18
C ASP A 266 8.53 5.42 21.57
N VAL A 267 9.05 6.38 22.35
CA VAL A 267 9.30 7.74 21.89
C VAL A 267 10.71 8.17 22.26
N GLY A 268 11.45 8.75 21.31
CA GLY A 268 12.86 9.05 21.58
C GLY A 268 13.59 9.84 20.51
N THR A 269 14.79 10.27 20.85
CA THR A 269 15.76 10.82 19.91
C THR A 269 17.16 10.29 20.19
N ASN A 270 17.93 10.05 19.12
CA ASN A 270 19.33 9.68 19.23
C ASN A 270 20.29 10.89 19.25
N VAL A 271 19.82 12.10 18.90
CA VAL A 271 20.57 13.35 19.10
C VAL A 271 19.60 14.46 19.48
N GLY A 272 19.65 14.89 20.74
CA GLY A 272 18.76 15.91 21.29
C GLY A 272 18.17 15.47 22.62
N LEU A 273 16.99 15.99 22.94
CA LEU A 273 16.20 15.61 24.12
C LEU A 273 14.78 15.21 23.70
N THR A 274 14.22 14.25 24.42
CA THR A 274 12.79 13.91 24.36
C THR A 274 12.09 14.55 25.54
N SER A 275 11.03 15.34 25.31
CA SER A 275 10.37 16.10 26.40
C SER A 275 8.88 16.32 26.16
N GLY A 276 8.14 16.56 27.25
CA GLY A 276 6.72 16.90 27.23
C GLY A 276 5.77 15.71 27.14
N PHE A 277 6.28 14.47 27.05
CA PHE A 277 5.47 13.25 27.12
C PHE A 277 5.25 12.83 28.59
N ASP A 278 4.03 12.36 28.90
CA ASP A 278 3.68 11.81 30.20
C ASP A 278 3.73 10.28 30.13
N ALA A 279 4.54 9.65 30.99
CA ALA A 279 4.72 8.20 31.01
C ALA A 279 3.40 7.42 31.25
N LEU A 280 2.39 8.04 31.89
CA LEU A 280 1.09 7.40 32.07
C LEU A 280 0.28 7.28 30.77
N ASN A 281 0.61 8.08 29.75
CA ASN A 281 -0.08 8.11 28.46
C ASN A 281 0.76 7.53 27.32
N VAL A 282 1.92 6.94 27.63
CA VAL A 282 2.79 6.24 26.68
C VAL A 282 2.80 4.76 27.03
N ASP A 283 2.17 3.94 26.21
CA ASP A 283 2.25 2.48 26.23
C ASP A 283 3.50 2.04 25.46
N GLY A 284 4.66 2.22 26.09
CA GLY A 284 6.01 2.09 25.56
C GLY A 284 7.04 2.76 26.47
N VAL A 285 8.28 2.89 26.01
CA VAL A 285 9.37 3.56 26.73
C VAL A 285 9.58 4.98 26.20
N ILE A 286 9.67 5.95 27.11
CA ILE A 286 10.16 7.29 26.79
C ILE A 286 11.69 7.28 26.98
N HIS A 287 12.43 7.60 25.91
CA HIS A 287 13.88 7.76 25.92
C HIS A 287 14.24 9.26 26.05
N PRO A 288 14.36 9.82 27.28
CA PRO A 288 14.52 11.26 27.51
C PRO A 288 15.85 11.82 26.95
N ILE A 289 16.86 10.97 26.89
CA ILE A 289 18.19 11.23 26.34
C ILE A 289 18.58 10.05 25.42
N PRO A 290 19.53 10.24 24.50
CA PRO A 290 20.02 9.15 23.67
C PRO A 290 20.60 7.98 24.48
N ASP A 291 20.26 6.78 24.08
CA ASP A 291 20.75 5.51 24.62
C ASP A 291 20.95 4.45 23.53
N ILE A 292 21.22 3.20 23.94
CA ILE A 292 21.47 2.07 23.04
C ILE A 292 20.27 1.80 22.13
N SER A 293 19.04 1.86 22.65
CA SER A 293 17.82 1.65 21.86
C SER A 293 17.69 2.72 20.78
N THR A 294 17.88 3.99 21.14
CA THR A 294 17.80 5.09 20.16
C THR A 294 18.89 5.01 19.10
N ALA A 295 20.09 4.50 19.44
CA ALA A 295 21.18 4.34 18.49
C ALA A 295 20.89 3.21 17.48
N GLU A 296 20.34 2.08 17.94
CA GLU A 296 19.94 0.96 17.08
C GLU A 296 18.73 1.32 16.20
N ALA A 297 17.77 2.06 16.74
CA ALA A 297 16.64 2.60 15.99
C ALA A 297 17.12 3.56 14.90
N ALA A 298 18.07 4.46 15.21
CA ALA A 298 18.65 5.37 14.21
C ALA A 298 19.34 4.63 13.06
N ALA A 299 20.12 3.60 13.37
CA ALA A 299 20.78 2.76 12.36
C ALA A 299 19.77 2.00 11.50
N SER A 300 18.76 1.37 12.14
CA SER A 300 17.71 0.61 11.44
C SER A 300 16.88 1.51 10.52
N LEU A 301 16.50 2.71 11.00
CA LEU A 301 15.73 3.67 10.22
C LEU A 301 16.50 4.17 8.99
N LEU A 302 17.81 4.38 9.11
CA LEU A 302 18.64 4.77 7.97
C LEU A 302 18.68 3.67 6.90
N VAL A 303 18.79 2.39 7.31
CA VAL A 303 18.72 1.25 6.39
C VAL A 303 17.34 1.18 5.72
N ALA A 304 16.25 1.31 6.48
CA ALA A 304 14.89 1.32 5.95
C ALA A 304 14.69 2.44 4.93
N TYR A 305 15.11 3.67 5.24
CA TYR A 305 15.05 4.79 4.31
C TYR A 305 15.83 4.50 3.02
N ASN A 306 17.09 4.06 3.13
CA ASN A 306 17.93 3.78 1.97
C ASN A 306 17.33 2.67 1.09
N ASN A 307 16.70 1.66 1.70
CA ASN A 307 16.00 0.59 1.00
C ASN A 307 14.77 1.08 0.25
N VAL A 308 13.89 1.86 0.91
CA VAL A 308 12.70 2.42 0.27
C VAL A 308 13.06 3.35 -0.89
N ASN A 309 14.13 4.14 -0.74
CA ASN A 309 14.56 5.06 -1.77
C ASN A 309 15.01 4.36 -3.07
N THR A 310 15.42 3.08 -3.01
CA THR A 310 15.81 2.30 -4.19
C THR A 310 14.66 1.51 -4.82
N TYR A 311 13.45 1.53 -4.24
CA TYR A 311 12.32 0.83 -4.85
C TYR A 311 12.01 1.41 -6.23
N PRO A 312 11.75 0.54 -7.24
CA PRO A 312 11.32 0.98 -8.55
C PRO A 312 9.95 1.65 -8.43
N GLU A 313 9.75 2.66 -9.26
CA GLU A 313 8.53 3.47 -9.25
C GLU A 313 7.56 2.92 -10.29
N ASP A 314 6.34 2.59 -9.86
CA ASP A 314 5.31 2.05 -10.75
C ASP A 314 4.50 3.20 -11.37
N ILE A 315 4.11 4.17 -10.55
CA ILE A 315 3.21 5.28 -10.92
C ILE A 315 3.72 6.62 -10.37
N GLU A 316 3.91 7.59 -11.26
CA GLU A 316 4.12 8.99 -10.86
C GLU A 316 2.80 9.73 -10.75
N LEU A 317 2.55 10.34 -9.58
CA LEU A 317 1.43 11.26 -9.38
C LEU A 317 1.89 12.68 -9.76
N LEU A 318 1.57 13.07 -10.99
CA LEU A 318 2.11 14.26 -11.67
C LEU A 318 1.74 15.61 -11.05
N TYR A 319 0.74 15.65 -10.16
CA TYR A 319 0.23 16.89 -9.56
C TYR A 319 0.23 16.85 -8.02
N PRO A 320 1.41 16.88 -7.36
CA PRO A 320 1.53 16.85 -5.90
C PRO A 320 0.72 17.92 -5.16
N ALA A 321 0.59 19.11 -5.75
CA ALA A 321 -0.20 20.22 -5.19
C ALA A 321 -1.73 19.97 -5.20
N GLN A 322 -2.20 18.91 -5.86
CA GLN A 322 -3.61 18.51 -5.92
C GLN A 322 -3.89 17.19 -5.18
N PHE A 323 -2.92 16.69 -4.40
CA PHE A 323 -3.02 15.39 -3.73
C PHE A 323 -4.16 15.35 -2.70
N GLY A 324 -4.73 14.16 -2.49
CA GLY A 324 -5.98 13.95 -1.75
C GLY A 324 -7.21 14.10 -2.64
N ARG A 325 -8.19 14.91 -2.25
CA ARG A 325 -9.43 15.17 -3.03
C ARG A 325 -10.18 13.89 -3.42
N ASN A 326 -10.23 12.92 -2.51
CA ASN A 326 -10.82 11.60 -2.68
C ASN A 326 -10.09 10.71 -3.71
N LEU A 327 -8.81 11.00 -3.99
CA LEU A 327 -7.94 10.13 -4.79
C LEU A 327 -7.97 8.70 -4.25
N VAL A 328 -8.12 7.72 -5.15
CA VAL A 328 -8.04 6.30 -4.81
C VAL A 328 -6.76 5.71 -5.40
N LEU A 329 -5.92 5.14 -4.55
CA LEU A 329 -4.70 4.44 -4.93
C LEU A 329 -4.84 2.93 -4.69
N THR A 330 -4.07 2.15 -5.43
CA THR A 330 -3.98 0.70 -5.39
C THR A 330 -2.55 0.26 -5.01
N PRO A 331 -2.28 -1.02 -4.74
CA PRO A 331 -0.98 -1.45 -4.23
C PRO A 331 0.16 -1.27 -5.24
N HIS A 332 0.97 -0.22 -5.05
CA HIS A 332 2.10 0.17 -5.91
C HIS A 332 3.14 0.99 -5.12
N THR A 333 4.30 1.20 -5.74
CA THR A 333 5.22 2.28 -5.40
C THR A 333 4.86 3.54 -6.19
N TYR A 334 4.40 4.58 -5.48
CA TYR A 334 4.09 5.88 -6.04
C TYR A 334 5.25 6.86 -5.85
N VAL A 335 5.42 7.78 -6.79
CA VAL A 335 6.34 8.91 -6.66
C VAL A 335 5.65 10.25 -6.90
N MET A 336 6.05 11.26 -6.12
CA MET A 336 5.67 12.67 -6.30
C MET A 336 6.93 13.54 -6.26
N ASN A 337 7.22 14.19 -7.38
CA ASN A 337 8.41 15.04 -7.56
C ASN A 337 8.12 16.52 -7.26
N GLY A 338 7.66 16.82 -6.04
CA GLY A 338 7.41 18.19 -5.61
C GLY A 338 6.71 18.31 -4.27
N ALA A 339 6.50 19.55 -3.83
CA ALA A 339 5.76 19.83 -2.60
C ALA A 339 4.30 19.38 -2.72
N VAL A 340 3.83 18.65 -1.71
CA VAL A 340 2.51 18.05 -1.63
C VAL A 340 1.59 18.91 -0.76
N THR A 341 0.45 19.29 -1.33
CA THR A 341 -0.66 19.88 -0.58
C THR A 341 -1.76 18.84 -0.46
N PHE A 342 -1.77 18.09 0.65
CA PHE A 342 -2.74 17.01 0.86
C PHE A 342 -4.07 17.57 1.38
N THR A 343 -5.09 17.62 0.53
CA THR A 343 -6.40 18.18 0.89
C THR A 343 -7.46 17.09 1.02
N ASP A 344 -8.36 17.21 2.00
CA ASP A 344 -9.51 16.30 2.20
C ASP A 344 -9.06 14.84 2.39
N SER A 345 -9.41 13.93 1.50
CA SER A 345 -9.25 12.49 1.74
C SER A 345 -8.43 11.80 0.66
N LEU A 346 -7.75 10.72 1.04
CA LEU A 346 -7.07 9.77 0.18
C LEU A 346 -7.56 8.36 0.54
N TYR A 347 -7.92 7.54 -0.43
CA TYR A 347 -8.31 6.15 -0.21
C TYR A 347 -7.20 5.21 -0.69
N LEU A 348 -6.76 4.31 0.17
CA LEU A 348 -5.85 3.22 -0.17
C LEU A 348 -6.66 1.93 -0.26
N ASN A 349 -6.77 1.39 -1.47
CA ASN A 349 -7.63 0.28 -1.81
C ASN A 349 -6.81 -0.97 -2.15
N ALA A 350 -6.77 -1.92 -1.23
CA ALA A 350 -6.05 -3.17 -1.41
C ALA A 350 -6.75 -4.19 -2.32
N GLN A 351 -7.94 -3.86 -2.85
CA GLN A 351 -8.71 -4.70 -3.78
C GLN A 351 -8.94 -6.13 -3.26
N GLY A 352 -9.09 -6.28 -1.94
CA GLY A 352 -9.32 -7.56 -1.26
C GLY A 352 -8.06 -8.27 -0.79
N ASN A 353 -6.86 -7.80 -1.17
CA ASN A 353 -5.59 -8.39 -0.74
C ASN A 353 -5.10 -7.74 0.57
N ALA A 354 -5.40 -8.35 1.72
CA ALA A 354 -5.04 -7.76 3.01
C ALA A 354 -3.52 -7.55 3.21
N ASP A 355 -2.68 -8.31 2.52
CA ASP A 355 -1.22 -8.23 2.61
C ASP A 355 -0.62 -7.23 1.60
N ALA A 356 -1.46 -6.53 0.83
CA ALA A 356 -1.02 -5.52 -0.11
C ALA A 356 -0.24 -4.38 0.57
N VAL A 357 0.83 -3.95 -0.09
CA VAL A 357 1.75 -2.90 0.38
C VAL A 357 1.61 -1.65 -0.49
N PHE A 358 1.70 -0.50 0.17
CA PHE A 358 1.70 0.82 -0.47
C PHE A 358 2.97 1.55 -0.06
N VAL A 359 3.75 2.01 -1.03
CA VAL A 359 4.91 2.88 -0.79
C VAL A 359 4.68 4.19 -1.54
N ILE A 360 4.71 5.32 -0.83
CA ILE A 360 4.51 6.65 -1.40
C ILE A 360 5.78 7.45 -1.17
N LYS A 361 6.55 7.68 -2.23
CA LYS A 361 7.80 8.45 -2.24
C LYS A 361 7.51 9.90 -2.58
N ILE A 362 7.90 10.82 -1.70
CA ILE A 362 7.65 12.25 -1.85
C ILE A 362 8.97 13.00 -1.81
N TYR A 363 9.33 13.64 -2.93
CA TYR A 363 10.50 14.50 -3.05
C TYR A 363 10.10 15.96 -2.89
N GLY A 364 9.64 16.31 -1.70
CA GLY A 364 9.19 17.66 -1.35
C GLY A 364 8.55 17.72 0.04
N ALA A 365 8.25 18.93 0.50
CA ALA A 365 7.51 19.14 1.74
C ALA A 365 6.06 18.66 1.60
N VAL A 366 5.49 18.13 2.68
CA VAL A 366 4.09 17.72 2.78
C VAL A 366 3.39 18.60 3.79
N THR A 367 2.28 19.21 3.39
CA THR A 367 1.37 19.90 4.31
C THR A 367 -0.05 19.41 4.05
N THR A 368 -0.75 18.98 5.09
CA THR A 368 -2.15 18.56 4.95
C THR A 368 -3.10 19.74 5.16
N SER A 369 -4.35 19.67 4.68
CA SER A 369 -5.41 20.53 5.21
C SER A 369 -5.77 20.09 6.63
N THR A 370 -6.51 20.92 7.37
CA THR A 370 -7.23 20.44 8.55
C THR A 370 -8.19 19.32 8.15
N TYR A 371 -8.44 18.38 9.06
CA TYR A 371 -9.32 17.23 8.85
C TYR A 371 -8.91 16.32 7.68
N ALA A 372 -7.65 16.34 7.24
CA ALA A 372 -7.22 15.48 6.14
C ALA A 372 -7.24 14.00 6.56
N LYS A 373 -7.61 13.08 5.67
CA LYS A 373 -7.80 11.66 6.01
C LYS A 373 -7.15 10.71 5.01
N VAL A 374 -6.27 9.85 5.48
CA VAL A 374 -5.91 8.62 4.77
C VAL A 374 -6.89 7.54 5.20
N LEU A 375 -7.71 7.05 4.27
CA LEU A 375 -8.76 6.05 4.50
C LEU A 375 -8.33 4.71 3.89
N LEU A 376 -8.52 3.64 4.66
CA LEU A 376 -8.13 2.28 4.27
C LEU A 376 -9.39 1.49 3.90
N ILE A 377 -9.43 0.90 2.70
CA ILE A 377 -10.59 0.14 2.22
C ILE A 377 -10.20 -1.21 1.62
N ASN A 378 -11.15 -2.14 1.59
CA ASN A 378 -11.03 -3.45 0.94
C ASN A 378 -9.79 -4.25 1.36
N GLY A 379 -9.50 -4.30 2.67
CA GLY A 379 -8.42 -5.11 3.24
C GLY A 379 -7.13 -4.34 3.53
N THR A 380 -7.00 -3.08 3.13
CA THR A 380 -5.78 -2.31 3.43
C THR A 380 -5.54 -2.22 4.94
N GLN A 381 -4.32 -2.50 5.37
CA GLN A 381 -3.88 -2.39 6.76
C GLN A 381 -2.83 -1.29 6.90
N ALA A 382 -2.92 -0.46 7.93
CA ALA A 382 -2.00 0.67 8.14
C ALA A 382 -0.53 0.23 8.24
N LYS A 383 -0.27 -0.96 8.81
CA LYS A 383 1.07 -1.55 8.92
C LYS A 383 1.76 -1.80 7.57
N ASN A 384 1.00 -1.86 6.47
CA ASN A 384 1.52 -2.10 5.12
C ASN A 384 1.61 -0.80 4.28
N VAL A 385 1.44 0.37 4.90
CA VAL A 385 1.48 1.67 4.23
C VAL A 385 2.72 2.44 4.68
N TYR A 386 3.54 2.87 3.73
CA TYR A 386 4.81 3.53 3.98
C TYR A 386 4.92 4.83 3.19
N TRP A 387 5.37 5.88 3.87
CA TRP A 387 5.50 7.23 3.33
C TRP A 387 6.95 7.66 3.45
N MET A 388 7.69 7.68 2.36
CA MET A 388 9.03 8.24 2.35
C MET A 388 8.94 9.73 2.00
N VAL A 389 9.46 10.59 2.88
CA VAL A 389 9.35 12.04 2.70
C VAL A 389 10.73 12.68 2.74
N ASN A 390 11.13 13.29 1.62
CA ASN A 390 12.36 14.06 1.47
C ASN A 390 12.04 15.56 1.53
N GLY A 391 11.55 16.01 2.69
CA GLY A 391 11.10 17.38 2.95
C GLY A 391 10.30 17.46 4.24
N SER A 392 10.07 18.66 4.77
CA SER A 392 9.28 18.82 6.01
C SER A 392 7.89 18.19 5.89
N PHE A 393 7.40 17.57 6.95
CA PHE A 393 6.07 16.98 7.01
C PHE A 393 5.23 17.68 8.08
N ASP A 394 4.06 18.18 7.71
CA ASP A 394 3.15 18.90 8.59
C ASP A 394 1.73 18.33 8.49
N LEU A 395 1.31 17.61 9.54
CA LEU A 395 -0.03 17.06 9.68
C LEU A 395 -0.91 18.03 10.48
N ASN A 396 -1.84 18.69 9.79
CA ASN A 396 -2.72 19.69 10.39
C ASN A 396 -3.79 19.10 11.32
N GLU A 397 -4.46 19.98 12.08
CA GLU A 397 -5.34 19.57 13.17
C GLU A 397 -6.47 18.64 12.71
N TYR A 398 -6.88 17.75 13.61
CA TYR A 398 -7.97 16.78 13.41
C TYR A 398 -7.77 15.77 12.27
N SER A 399 -6.58 15.73 11.65
CA SER A 399 -6.30 14.83 10.55
C SER A 399 -6.12 13.39 11.04
N ILE A 400 -6.46 12.42 10.19
CA ILE A 400 -6.26 10.99 10.43
C ILE A 400 -5.27 10.47 9.39
N PHE A 401 -4.10 10.03 9.84
CA PHE A 401 -3.04 9.53 8.97
C PHE A 401 -2.78 8.06 9.25
N ASN A 402 -2.74 7.24 8.20
CA ASN A 402 -2.50 5.80 8.30
C ASN A 402 -1.19 5.45 7.57
N GLY A 403 -0.29 4.76 8.27
CA GLY A 403 1.00 4.31 7.73
C GLY A 403 2.21 4.81 8.52
N THR A 404 3.38 4.29 8.14
CA THR A 404 4.69 4.67 8.70
C THR A 404 5.31 5.77 7.86
N ILE A 405 5.52 6.94 8.46
CA ILE A 405 6.27 8.05 7.88
C ILE A 405 7.76 7.83 8.14
N ILE A 406 8.54 7.86 7.06
CA ILE A 406 10.01 7.77 7.04
C ILE A 406 10.52 9.07 6.41
N GLY A 407 10.72 10.08 7.26
CA GLY A 407 11.31 11.35 6.89
C GLY A 407 12.83 11.24 6.71
N ASN A 408 13.37 11.91 5.71
CA ASN A 408 14.82 12.06 5.56
C ASN A 408 15.24 13.51 5.75
N THR A 409 16.03 13.79 6.78
CA THR A 409 16.41 15.17 7.16
C THR A 409 15.20 16.13 7.26
N SER A 410 14.04 15.57 7.59
CA SER A 410 12.74 16.20 7.56
C SER A 410 12.29 16.53 8.98
N ALA A 411 11.96 17.80 9.22
CA ALA A 411 11.18 18.17 10.40
C ALA A 411 9.77 17.60 10.26
N ILE A 412 9.25 16.98 11.31
CA ILE A 412 7.90 16.42 11.35
C ILE A 412 7.09 17.18 12.41
N SER A 413 6.00 17.81 12.00
CA SER A 413 5.04 18.48 12.87
C SER A 413 3.71 17.71 12.82
N ILE A 414 3.19 17.35 14.00
CA ILE A 414 1.89 16.70 14.14
C ILE A 414 1.02 17.55 15.07
N ASN A 415 0.06 18.24 14.49
CA ASN A 415 -0.72 19.26 15.19
C ASN A 415 -1.89 18.69 16.01
N SER A 416 -2.52 19.58 16.78
CA SER A 416 -3.55 19.27 17.77
C SER A 416 -4.64 18.33 17.25
N LEU A 417 -4.94 17.29 18.04
CA LEU A 417 -6.03 16.35 17.81
C LEU A 417 -5.91 15.52 16.53
N ALA A 418 -4.73 15.52 15.89
CA ALA A 418 -4.43 14.59 14.82
C ALA A 418 -4.21 13.17 15.37
N THR A 419 -4.55 12.17 14.56
CA THR A 419 -4.35 10.75 14.84
C THR A 419 -3.40 10.14 13.82
N VAL A 420 -2.38 9.42 14.28
CA VAL A 420 -1.46 8.64 13.44
C VAL A 420 -1.62 7.16 13.78
N ASN A 421 -2.24 6.39 12.89
CA ASN A 421 -2.26 4.94 12.95
C ASN A 421 -1.04 4.40 12.21
N GLY A 422 0.08 4.32 12.91
CA GLY A 422 1.39 4.02 12.34
C GLY A 422 2.48 4.75 13.12
N ARG A 423 3.47 5.29 12.41
CA ARG A 423 4.70 5.82 13.01
C ARG A 423 5.11 7.12 12.37
N ALA A 424 5.78 7.98 13.14
CA ALA A 424 6.40 9.22 12.68
C ALA A 424 7.91 9.17 12.97
N LEU A 425 8.68 8.75 11.96
CA LEU A 425 10.11 8.49 12.08
C LEU A 425 10.87 9.44 11.16
N THR A 426 11.98 10.02 11.61
CA THR A 426 12.85 10.82 10.74
C THR A 426 14.33 10.52 10.95
N THR A 427 15.10 10.41 9.87
CA THR A 427 16.58 10.25 9.93
C THR A 427 17.29 11.53 10.37
N GLY A 428 16.58 12.66 10.42
CA GLY A 428 17.09 13.92 10.97
C GLY A 428 16.03 15.01 10.87
N GLY A 429 16.09 16.01 11.75
CA GLY A 429 15.03 17.01 11.92
C GLY A 429 14.29 16.83 13.24
N ALA A 430 13.74 17.92 13.75
CA ALA A 430 12.92 17.90 14.95
C ALA A 430 11.58 17.19 14.68
N VAL A 431 11.06 16.48 15.69
CA VAL A 431 9.68 16.00 15.67
C VAL A 431 8.90 16.73 16.76
N THR A 432 7.90 17.51 16.35
CA THR A 432 7.04 18.28 17.25
C THR A 432 5.63 17.72 17.22
N THR A 433 5.06 17.51 18.39
CA THR A 433 3.71 16.98 18.56
C THR A 433 2.90 17.86 19.49
N ALA A 434 1.60 17.98 19.24
CA ALA A 434 0.68 18.72 20.10
C ALA A 434 -0.61 17.94 20.29
N ALA A 435 -0.90 17.49 21.52
CA ALA A 435 -2.15 16.81 21.88
C ALA A 435 -2.66 15.78 20.85
N ILE A 436 -1.81 14.81 20.50
CA ILE A 436 -2.06 13.83 19.43
C ILE A 436 -2.43 12.44 19.99
N THR A 437 -2.92 11.57 19.11
CA THR A 437 -2.93 10.12 19.33
C THR A 437 -2.06 9.43 18.29
N ALA A 438 -1.08 8.63 18.71
CA ALA A 438 -0.25 7.83 17.80
C ALA A 438 -0.23 6.35 18.20
N VAL A 439 -0.54 5.45 17.27
CA VAL A 439 -0.66 4.01 17.54
C VAL A 439 0.21 3.23 16.56
N ALA A 440 1.42 2.85 16.98
CA ALA A 440 2.37 2.10 16.17
C ALA A 440 2.06 0.59 16.18
N SER A 441 0.92 0.18 15.63
CA SER A 441 0.55 -1.24 15.56
C SER A 441 0.97 -1.91 14.25
N PRO A 442 1.51 -3.15 14.28
CA PRO A 442 1.89 -3.91 15.47
C PRO A 442 3.23 -3.43 16.05
N ILE A 443 3.38 -3.46 17.37
CA ILE A 443 4.69 -3.35 18.04
C ILE A 443 5.34 -4.74 18.01
N PRO A 444 6.58 -4.87 17.50
CA PRO A 444 7.30 -6.14 17.56
C PRO A 444 7.48 -6.66 18.99
N GLY A 445 7.41 -7.99 19.18
CA GLY A 445 7.54 -8.61 20.51
C GLY A 445 8.96 -8.57 21.08
N ASP A 446 9.95 -8.28 20.25
CA ASP A 446 11.38 -8.14 20.55
C ASP A 446 11.82 -6.68 20.75
N CYS A 447 10.87 -5.77 21.00
CA CYS A 447 11.16 -4.38 21.36
C CYS A 447 11.84 -4.22 22.73
N ALA A 448 11.95 -5.31 23.51
CA ALA A 448 12.87 -5.36 24.63
C ALA A 448 14.31 -5.48 24.09
N THR A 449 15.15 -4.51 24.43
CA THR A 449 16.57 -4.45 24.08
C THR A 449 17.26 -5.82 24.15
N VAL A 450 17.88 -6.24 23.05
CA VAL A 450 18.80 -7.41 23.02
C VAL A 450 20.17 -7.09 23.68
N GLY A 451 20.24 -6.00 24.43
CA GLY A 451 21.41 -5.57 25.20
C GLY A 451 21.33 -5.96 26.67
N THR A 452 22.47 -6.27 27.28
CA THR A 452 22.57 -6.25 28.74
C THR A 452 22.50 -4.80 29.18
N GLU A 453 21.48 -4.41 29.95
CA GLU A 453 21.42 -3.06 30.54
C GLU A 453 22.73 -2.76 31.28
N ASP A 454 23.38 -1.63 30.95
CA ASP A 454 24.30 -1.01 31.90
C ASP A 454 23.42 -0.37 32.97
N ILE A 455 23.29 -1.02 34.13
CA ILE A 455 22.54 -0.46 35.25
C ILE A 455 23.33 0.74 35.78
N ASP A 456 22.93 1.94 35.36
CA ASP A 456 23.24 3.17 36.08
C ASP A 456 22.24 3.33 37.24
N VAL A 457 22.78 3.59 38.43
CA VAL A 457 22.07 3.49 39.71
C VAL A 457 21.04 4.62 39.85
N ALA A 458 19.79 4.35 39.50
CA ALA A 458 18.64 5.15 39.88
C ALA A 458 17.70 4.32 40.77
N ASN A 459 18.03 4.28 42.07
CA ASN A 459 17.25 3.78 43.21
C ASN A 459 17.27 2.27 43.52
N GLY A 460 18.30 1.84 44.27
CA GLY A 460 18.10 0.85 45.36
C GLY A 460 18.72 -0.54 45.18
N THR A 461 20.05 -0.62 45.35
CA THR A 461 20.89 -1.83 45.52
C THR A 461 20.84 -2.88 44.41
N SER A 462 21.75 -2.76 43.44
CA SER A 462 22.10 -3.86 42.53
C SER A 462 22.57 -5.09 43.36
N PRO A 463 22.19 -6.32 42.97
CA PRO A 463 22.60 -7.54 43.69
C PRO A 463 24.10 -7.81 43.57
N VAL A 464 24.79 -7.24 42.57
CA VAL A 464 26.20 -7.46 42.31
C VAL A 464 26.95 -6.17 41.99
N SER A 465 27.98 -5.84 42.77
CA SER A 465 28.90 -4.73 42.49
C SER A 465 30.23 -5.22 41.95
N ILE A 466 30.74 -4.58 40.89
CA ILE A 466 32.04 -4.92 40.29
C ILE A 466 32.99 -3.74 40.38
N TYR A 467 34.14 -3.93 41.04
CA TYR A 467 35.15 -2.87 41.15
C TYR A 467 36.57 -3.46 41.34
N PRO A 468 37.60 -2.90 40.69
CA PRO A 468 37.53 -1.82 39.69
C PRO A 468 36.98 -2.30 38.33
N ASN A 469 36.24 -1.44 37.64
CA ASN A 469 35.83 -1.64 36.25
C ASN A 469 35.75 -0.25 35.59
N PRO A 470 36.66 0.14 34.68
CA PRO A 470 37.74 -0.67 34.05
C PRO A 470 38.85 -1.17 35.00
N PHE A 471 39.58 -2.22 34.58
CA PHE A 471 40.70 -2.82 35.33
C PHE A 471 41.81 -3.33 34.42
N SER A 472 43.02 -3.54 34.97
CA SER A 472 44.21 -3.93 34.17
C SER A 472 44.61 -5.40 34.24
N SER A 473 44.13 -6.14 35.23
CA SER A 473 44.48 -7.56 35.39
C SER A 473 43.46 -8.34 36.23
N LYS A 474 42.86 -7.68 37.21
CA LYS A 474 41.84 -8.24 38.08
C LYS A 474 40.77 -7.22 38.47
N THR A 475 39.57 -7.72 38.68
CA THR A 475 38.45 -7.02 39.29
C THR A 475 37.86 -7.87 40.42
N TYR A 476 36.97 -7.30 41.22
CA TYR A 476 36.24 -8.03 42.26
C TYR A 476 34.75 -7.95 41.96
N ILE A 477 34.10 -9.10 42.00
CA ILE A 477 32.64 -9.23 41.90
C ILE A 477 32.12 -9.47 43.31
N THR A 478 31.31 -8.54 43.81
CA THR A 478 30.76 -8.56 45.16
C THR A 478 29.26 -8.77 45.09
N ILE A 479 28.75 -9.88 45.64
CA ILE A 479 27.31 -10.10 45.80
C ILE A 479 26.85 -9.34 47.05
N ASN A 480 26.00 -8.34 46.87
CA ASN A 480 25.58 -7.42 47.92
C ASN A 480 24.61 -8.07 48.93
N ASN A 481 23.93 -9.16 48.55
CA ASN A 481 23.05 -9.93 49.43
C ASN A 481 23.57 -11.37 49.60
N GLN A 482 24.01 -11.72 50.82
CA GLN A 482 24.61 -13.04 51.11
C GLN A 482 23.70 -14.24 50.84
N VAL A 483 22.37 -14.05 50.81
CA VAL A 483 21.40 -15.11 50.46
C VAL A 483 21.59 -15.60 49.02
N LEU A 484 22.14 -14.76 48.13
CA LEU A 484 22.37 -15.04 46.71
C LEU A 484 23.73 -15.70 46.42
N ILE A 485 24.47 -16.12 47.44
CA ILE A 485 25.78 -16.79 47.26
C ILE A 485 25.61 -18.31 47.10
N ASN A 486 24.43 -18.85 47.43
CA ASN A 486 24.19 -20.29 47.35
C ASN A 486 24.23 -20.77 45.88
N ASN A 487 25.15 -21.69 45.58
CA ASN A 487 25.41 -22.18 44.22
C ASN A 487 25.64 -21.06 43.19
N ALA A 488 26.31 -19.98 43.58
CA ALA A 488 26.54 -18.85 42.69
C ALA A 488 27.76 -19.05 41.78
N GLU A 489 27.66 -18.60 40.53
CA GLU A 489 28.77 -18.57 39.56
C GLU A 489 28.74 -17.29 38.70
N VAL A 490 29.91 -16.91 38.20
CA VAL A 490 30.06 -15.90 37.14
C VAL A 490 30.52 -16.60 35.88
N ARG A 491 29.84 -16.32 34.77
CA ARG A 491 30.29 -16.66 33.41
C ARG A 491 30.70 -15.39 32.69
N ILE A 492 31.79 -15.45 31.96
CA ILE A 492 32.35 -14.32 31.20
C ILE A 492 32.44 -14.73 29.74
N PHE A 493 32.03 -13.83 28.85
CA PHE A 493 31.92 -14.04 27.42
C PHE A 493 32.74 -12.99 26.67
N ASN A 494 33.30 -13.39 25.52
CA ASN A 494 33.88 -12.43 24.57
C ASN A 494 32.78 -11.75 23.73
N ILE A 495 33.17 -10.80 22.88
CA ILE A 495 32.25 -10.08 21.97
C ILE A 495 31.54 -10.98 20.94
N LEU A 496 32.00 -12.21 20.75
CA LEU A 496 31.39 -13.21 19.86
C LEU A 496 30.41 -14.14 20.62
N GLY A 497 30.17 -13.90 21.91
CA GLY A 497 29.28 -14.71 22.74
C GLY A 497 29.86 -16.03 23.22
N THR A 498 31.15 -16.31 22.98
CA THR A 498 31.82 -17.51 23.49
C THR A 498 32.15 -17.35 24.97
N GLU A 499 31.78 -18.35 25.79
CA GLU A 499 32.18 -18.40 27.20
C GLU A 499 33.70 -18.59 27.29
N ILE A 500 34.39 -17.60 27.86
CA ILE A 500 35.84 -17.60 28.03
C ILE A 500 36.27 -17.93 29.45
N LYS A 501 35.38 -17.75 30.43
CA LYS A 501 35.69 -18.03 31.83
C LYS A 501 34.44 -18.31 32.63
N ARG A 502 34.57 -19.23 33.59
CA ARG A 502 33.56 -19.59 34.58
C ARG A 502 34.19 -19.67 35.96
N ILE A 503 33.57 -19.05 36.94
CA ILE A 503 34.10 -18.92 38.30
C ILE A 503 32.98 -19.17 39.30
N SER A 504 33.14 -20.12 40.20
CA SER A 504 32.22 -20.31 41.34
C SER A 504 32.44 -19.21 42.37
N ILE A 505 31.35 -18.61 42.86
CA ILE A 505 31.36 -17.63 43.93
C ILE A 505 31.14 -18.37 45.24
N LEU A 506 32.18 -18.44 46.08
CA LEU A 506 32.14 -19.08 47.40
C LEU A 506 32.10 -18.07 48.55
N GLU A 507 32.50 -16.83 48.26
CA GLU A 507 32.61 -15.73 49.22
C GLU A 507 31.87 -14.50 48.69
N GLN A 508 31.48 -13.61 49.61
CA GLN A 508 30.72 -12.40 49.27
C GLN A 508 31.42 -11.51 48.24
N SER A 509 32.76 -11.48 48.25
CA SER A 509 33.56 -10.81 47.23
C SER A 509 34.53 -11.81 46.62
N THR A 510 34.39 -12.06 45.32
CA THR A 510 35.21 -13.02 44.57
C THR A 510 36.10 -12.28 43.58
N MET A 511 37.40 -12.56 43.63
CA MET A 511 38.37 -11.99 42.68
C MET A 511 38.23 -12.66 41.30
N VAL A 512 38.16 -11.85 40.27
CA VAL A 512 38.17 -12.27 38.87
C VAL A 512 39.41 -11.70 38.20
N SER A 513 40.31 -12.57 37.75
CA SER A 513 41.48 -12.17 36.96
C SER A 513 41.30 -12.53 35.49
N LEU A 514 41.60 -11.59 34.59
CA LEU A 514 41.62 -11.77 33.14
C LEU A 514 43.01 -11.44 32.57
N SER A 515 44.08 -11.62 33.35
CA SER A 515 45.46 -11.23 32.95
C SER A 515 45.98 -11.93 31.69
N GLU A 516 45.39 -13.05 31.30
CA GLU A 516 45.77 -13.84 30.11
C GLU A 516 44.93 -13.48 28.88
N MET A 517 44.00 -12.53 29.01
CA MET A 517 43.08 -12.13 27.96
C MET A 517 43.54 -10.84 27.29
N GLN A 518 43.11 -10.60 26.06
CA GLN A 518 43.41 -9.35 25.34
C GLN A 518 42.63 -8.18 25.94
N ASN A 519 43.21 -6.98 25.92
CA ASN A 519 42.49 -5.77 26.28
C ASN A 519 41.23 -5.61 25.41
N GLY A 520 40.11 -5.26 26.03
CA GLY A 520 38.83 -5.20 25.34
C GLY A 520 37.62 -5.25 26.26
N VAL A 521 36.45 -5.30 25.64
CA VAL A 521 35.16 -5.41 26.32
C VAL A 521 34.76 -6.87 26.41
N TYR A 522 34.35 -7.27 27.61
CA TYR A 522 33.81 -8.60 27.91
C TYR A 522 32.42 -8.45 28.52
N PHE A 523 31.61 -9.48 28.40
CA PHE A 523 30.29 -9.54 29.04
C PHE A 523 30.34 -10.53 30.19
N TYR A 524 29.61 -10.27 31.27
CA TYR A 524 29.47 -11.20 32.37
C TYR A 524 27.99 -11.51 32.64
N SER A 525 27.76 -12.70 33.18
CA SER A 525 26.49 -13.14 33.74
C SER A 525 26.76 -13.76 35.12
N VAL A 526 26.11 -13.22 36.16
CA VAL A 526 26.13 -13.79 37.51
C VAL A 526 24.86 -14.60 37.70
N ILE A 527 25.03 -15.85 38.11
CA ILE A 527 23.97 -16.85 38.23
C ILE A 527 23.98 -17.34 39.67
N SER A 528 22.82 -17.42 40.31
CA SER A 528 22.61 -18.03 41.63
C SER A 528 21.45 -19.00 41.54
N ASP A 529 21.59 -20.21 42.08
CA ASP A 529 20.56 -21.28 42.01
C ASP A 529 19.95 -21.46 40.60
N ASN A 530 20.81 -21.49 39.57
CA ASN A 530 20.45 -21.58 38.14
C ASN A 530 19.62 -20.41 37.58
N GLN A 531 19.47 -19.30 38.30
CA GLN A 531 18.84 -18.08 37.80
C GLN A 531 19.88 -16.98 37.61
N VAL A 532 19.81 -16.27 36.48
CA VAL A 532 20.64 -15.09 36.23
C VAL A 532 20.17 -13.97 37.16
N ILE A 533 21.07 -13.50 38.03
CA ILE A 533 20.79 -12.40 38.97
C ILE A 533 21.30 -11.05 38.47
N GLN A 534 22.30 -11.04 37.58
CA GLN A 534 22.80 -9.82 36.94
C GLN A 534 23.60 -10.14 35.67
N ASN A 535 23.48 -9.29 34.64
CA ASN A 535 24.39 -9.26 33.49
C ASN A 535 25.05 -7.88 33.39
N GLY A 536 26.17 -7.78 32.69
CA GLY A 536 26.77 -6.47 32.37
C GLY A 536 28.11 -6.60 31.65
N LYS A 537 28.87 -5.49 31.63
CA LYS A 537 30.15 -5.37 30.91
C LYS A 537 31.36 -5.31 31.83
N LEU A 538 32.48 -5.84 31.37
CA LEU A 538 33.81 -5.74 31.97
C LEU A 538 34.77 -5.10 30.96
N ILE A 539 35.54 -4.10 31.40
CA ILE A 539 36.50 -3.38 30.56
C ILE A 539 37.92 -3.72 31.07
N LEU A 540 38.66 -4.50 30.29
CA LEU A 540 40.07 -4.84 30.53
C LEU A 540 40.98 -3.91 29.72
N GLN A 541 41.90 -3.18 30.38
CA GLN A 541 42.74 -2.15 29.77
C GLN A 541 44.23 -2.25 30.11
#